data_AF-A8XN11-F1
#
_entry.id   AF-A8XN11-F1
#
_cell.length_a   1.000
_cell.length_b   1.000
_cell.length_c   1.000
_cell.angle_alpha   90.00
_cell.angle_beta   90.00
_cell.angle_gamma   90.00
#
_symmetry.space_group_name_H-M   'P 1'
#
loop_
_entity.id
_entity.type
_entity.pdbx_description
1 polymer ?
#
loop_
_entity_poly.entity_id
_entity_poly.type
_entity_poly.pdbx_seq_one_letter_code
_entity_poly.pdbx_strand_id
1 'polypeptide(L)'
;MSCDYQGNFLESDEFYATLLHFLSILQAPMHIFGIYIILKKTPKSMEKVKFPILLLHLITAWCDFFISILSTPVFLFPATAGYVMGIMDYILPTWLFCYIGFVSISLIGPSLTLLFENRYNFLVRKDSECQSRKVKRILHISLNIIFAFLIVYPPFQNHSAVPDFREILHQEFPCLPEKIVRHPRLYFMIASTSTAFICLSFDLLLPTIQVFFFFFSTTFHLYRNSKSRSSKTTKLQNQFFRAMCIQVCLPFTVIVVPGFYFVYIFATGYLNLAFNNLTVILVTSHGAFSTIVMLIVHQPYRIATLQILKIRKIETPTFASTTHYISC
;
A
#
# COMPACT_ATOMS: atom_id res chain seq x y z
N MET A 1 3.53 -3.08 -30.44
CA MET A 1 3.91 -2.41 -29.18
C MET A 1 4.92 -1.32 -29.51
N SER A 2 5.12 -0.35 -28.63
CA SER A 2 6.09 0.74 -28.83
C SER A 2 6.98 0.86 -27.59
N CYS A 3 8.21 1.34 -27.75
CA CYS A 3 9.11 1.54 -26.62
C CYS A 3 10.05 2.72 -26.77
N ASP A 4 10.46 3.25 -25.63
CA ASP A 4 11.42 4.33 -25.47
C ASP A 4 12.50 3.89 -24.47
N TYR A 5 13.73 3.81 -24.97
CA TYR A 5 14.94 3.54 -24.20
C TYR A 5 16.05 4.44 -24.74
N GLN A 6 16.58 5.31 -23.88
CA GLN A 6 17.55 6.34 -24.28
C GLN A 6 18.96 6.07 -23.75
N GLY A 7 19.13 5.07 -22.87
CA GLY A 7 20.36 4.81 -22.16
C GLY A 7 20.67 5.84 -21.07
N ASN A 8 19.65 6.54 -20.57
CA ASN A 8 19.81 7.61 -19.58
C ASN A 8 20.03 7.05 -18.17
N PHE A 9 20.55 7.87 -17.25
CA PHE A 9 20.83 7.46 -15.87
C PHE A 9 19.61 6.87 -15.14
N LEU A 10 18.40 7.40 -15.39
CA LEU A 10 17.15 6.91 -14.78
C LEU A 10 16.77 5.47 -15.20
N GLU A 11 17.31 5.00 -16.32
CA GLU A 11 17.10 3.66 -16.87
C GLU A 11 18.19 2.68 -16.42
N SER A 12 19.17 3.15 -15.63
CA SER A 12 20.28 2.32 -15.16
C SER A 12 19.96 1.57 -13.88
N ASP A 13 20.47 0.34 -13.81
CA ASP A 13 20.35 -0.54 -12.64
C ASP A 13 21.04 0.07 -11.42
N GLU A 14 22.16 0.76 -11.63
CA GLU A 14 22.92 1.43 -10.57
C GLU A 14 22.11 2.53 -9.90
N PHE A 15 21.49 3.42 -10.68
CA PHE A 15 20.60 4.46 -10.14
C PHE A 15 19.45 3.83 -9.35
N TYR A 16 18.78 2.85 -9.98
CA TYR A 16 17.58 2.24 -9.44
C TYR A 16 17.85 1.51 -8.13
N ALA A 17 18.85 0.62 -8.10
CA ALA A 17 19.23 -0.13 -6.90
C ALA A 17 19.76 0.79 -5.79
N THR A 18 20.59 1.78 -6.13
CA THR A 18 21.14 2.72 -5.14
C THR A 18 20.04 3.52 -4.45
N LEU A 19 19.07 4.04 -5.21
CA LEU A 19 17.98 4.82 -4.66
C LEU A 19 17.04 3.95 -3.80
N LEU A 20 16.72 2.73 -4.24
CA LEU A 20 15.93 1.79 -3.44
C LEU A 20 16.61 1.45 -2.11
N HIS A 21 17.89 1.08 -2.14
CA HIS A 21 18.64 0.79 -0.91
C HIS A 21 18.73 2.02 0.01
N PHE A 22 18.97 3.21 -0.55
CA PHE A 22 18.99 4.45 0.23
C PHE A 22 17.63 4.74 0.89
N LEU A 23 16.53 4.56 0.16
CA LEU A 23 15.18 4.68 0.71
C LEU A 23 14.98 3.70 1.87
N SER A 24 15.42 2.45 1.74
CA SER A 24 15.29 1.44 2.79
C SER A 24 15.98 1.84 4.11
N ILE A 25 17.15 2.48 4.01
CA ILE A 25 17.91 2.99 5.17
C ILE A 25 17.11 4.09 5.90
N LEU A 26 16.46 4.98 5.16
CA LEU A 26 15.61 6.03 5.74
C LEU A 26 14.29 5.48 6.29
N GLN A 27 13.71 4.51 5.59
CA GLN A 27 12.43 3.89 5.92
C GLN A 27 12.50 3.05 7.19
N ALA A 28 13.62 2.37 7.45
CA ALA A 28 13.76 1.52 8.63
C ALA A 28 13.51 2.22 9.97
N PRO A 29 14.22 3.31 10.33
CA PRO A 29 13.94 4.01 11.57
C PRO A 29 12.53 4.60 11.59
N MET A 30 12.01 5.06 10.44
CA MET A 30 10.65 5.59 10.35
C MET A 30 9.59 4.53 10.66
N HIS A 31 9.69 3.36 10.05
CA HIS A 31 8.74 2.26 10.24
C HIS A 31 8.79 1.73 11.67
N ILE A 32 9.98 1.54 12.23
CA ILE A 32 10.17 1.13 13.63
C ILE A 32 9.54 2.17 14.58
N PHE A 33 9.80 3.46 14.34
CA PHE A 33 9.22 4.53 15.14
C PHE A 33 7.70 4.60 15.01
N GLY A 34 7.15 4.43 13.80
CA GLY A 34 5.73 4.35 13.54
C GLY A 34 5.06 3.21 14.32
N ILE A 35 5.64 1.99 14.27
CA ILE A 35 5.17 0.83 15.05
C ILE A 35 5.17 1.16 16.55
N TYR A 36 6.26 1.74 17.07
CA TYR A 36 6.35 2.13 18.47
C TYR A 36 5.23 3.10 18.87
N ILE A 37 5.00 4.16 18.07
CA ILE A 37 3.96 5.16 18.31
C ILE A 37 2.58 4.51 18.31
N ILE A 38 2.25 3.68 17.32
CA ILE A 38 0.96 2.98 17.27
C ILE A 38 0.78 2.07 18.50
N LEU A 39 1.80 1.29 18.86
CA LEU A 39 1.69 0.33 19.97
C LEU A 39 1.58 1.00 21.34
N LYS A 40 2.36 2.05 21.58
CA LYS A 40 2.55 2.65 22.92
C LYS A 40 1.83 3.97 23.13
N LYS A 41 1.46 4.69 22.07
CA LYS A 41 0.89 6.05 22.17
C LYS A 41 -0.54 6.17 21.62
N THR A 42 -1.15 5.06 21.18
CA THR A 42 -2.59 5.05 20.87
C THR A 42 -3.43 5.19 22.14
N PRO A 43 -4.27 6.24 22.27
CA PRO A 43 -5.12 6.44 23.44
C PRO A 43 -6.30 5.45 23.47
N LYS A 44 -6.90 5.25 24.65
CA LYS A 44 -8.10 4.39 24.83
C LYS A 44 -9.26 4.76 23.88
N SER A 45 -9.44 6.05 23.58
CA SER A 45 -10.46 6.52 22.64
C SER A 45 -10.25 6.03 21.19
N MET A 46 -9.03 5.59 20.84
CA MET A 46 -8.65 5.03 19.54
C MET A 46 -8.31 3.53 19.64
N GLU A 47 -8.72 2.84 20.69
CA GLU A 47 -8.37 1.44 20.89
C GLU A 47 -8.96 0.53 19.80
N LYS A 48 -10.24 0.74 19.44
CA LYS A 48 -10.96 -0.05 18.43
C LYS A 48 -10.36 0.02 17.03
N VAL A 49 -9.45 0.95 16.79
CA VAL A 49 -8.89 1.27 15.46
C VAL A 49 -7.38 1.08 15.42
N LYS A 50 -6.77 0.76 16.57
CA LYS A 50 -5.36 0.45 16.72
C LYS A 50 -4.94 -0.70 15.82
N PHE A 51 -5.68 -1.80 15.83
CA PHE A 51 -5.35 -3.00 15.07
C PHE A 51 -5.36 -2.77 13.54
N PRO A 52 -6.41 -2.20 12.93
CA PRO A 52 -6.38 -1.89 11.50
C PRO A 52 -5.27 -0.92 11.09
N ILE A 53 -4.98 0.10 11.91
CA ILE A 53 -3.86 1.03 11.65
C ILE A 53 -2.52 0.29 11.71
N LEU A 54 -2.32 -0.55 12.72
CA LEU A 54 -1.10 -1.35 12.88
C LEU A 54 -0.92 -2.34 11.74
N LEU A 55 -1.98 -3.06 11.34
CA LEU A 55 -1.93 -4.01 10.24
C LEU A 55 -1.53 -3.32 8.93
N LEU A 56 -2.19 -2.21 8.59
CA LEU A 56 -1.83 -1.43 7.41
C LEU A 56 -0.36 -1.01 7.46
N HIS A 57 0.09 -0.45 8.59
CA HIS A 57 1.48 -0.01 8.77
C HIS A 57 2.49 -1.16 8.59
N LEU A 58 2.19 -2.34 9.15
CA LEU A 58 3.05 -3.52 9.03
C LEU A 58 3.12 -4.03 7.59
N ILE A 59 1.98 -4.09 6.88
CA ILE A 59 1.94 -4.51 5.47
C ILE A 59 2.71 -3.51 4.60
N THR A 60 2.52 -2.20 4.79
CA THR A 60 3.26 -1.19 4.02
C THR A 60 4.76 -1.23 4.31
N ALA A 61 5.16 -1.40 5.58
CA ALA A 61 6.57 -1.55 5.95
C ALA A 61 7.19 -2.80 5.34
N TRP A 62 6.47 -3.93 5.36
CA TRP A 62 6.89 -5.16 4.69
C TRP A 62 7.10 -4.94 3.20
N CYS A 63 6.13 -4.32 2.51
CA CYS A 63 6.23 -4.05 1.08
C CYS A 63 7.43 -3.18 0.72
N ASP A 64 7.63 -2.09 1.49
CA ASP A 64 8.75 -1.17 1.27
C ASP A 64 10.08 -1.92 1.34
N PHE A 65 10.31 -2.73 2.38
CA PHE A 65 11.55 -3.52 2.51
C PHE A 65 11.66 -4.65 1.51
N PHE A 66 10.54 -5.30 1.19
CA PHE A 66 10.52 -6.39 0.23
C PHE A 66 10.94 -5.88 -1.15
N ILE A 67 10.39 -4.75 -1.59
CA ILE A 67 10.72 -4.17 -2.90
C ILE A 67 12.13 -3.57 -2.89
N SER A 68 12.51 -2.85 -1.83
CA SER A 68 13.77 -2.09 -1.82
C SER A 68 15.03 -2.90 -1.52
N ILE A 69 14.93 -4.00 -0.75
CA ILE A 69 16.10 -4.80 -0.32
C ILE A 69 16.01 -6.23 -0.85
N LEU A 70 14.88 -6.89 -0.63
CA LEU A 70 14.77 -8.33 -0.91
C LEU A 70 14.67 -8.60 -2.41
N SER A 71 13.89 -7.79 -3.11
CA SER A 71 13.52 -8.02 -4.51
C SER A 71 14.29 -7.15 -5.48
N THR A 72 14.28 -5.84 -5.24
CA THR A 72 14.81 -4.83 -6.16
C THR A 72 14.41 -5.15 -7.61
N PRO A 73 13.10 -5.29 -7.90
CA PRO A 73 12.62 -5.84 -9.17
C PRO A 73 12.69 -4.77 -10.25
N VAL A 74 13.23 -5.11 -11.41
CA VAL A 74 13.16 -4.30 -12.63
C VAL A 74 12.05 -4.85 -13.50
N PHE A 75 10.99 -4.07 -13.68
CA PHE A 75 9.86 -4.44 -14.53
C PHE A 75 10.01 -3.86 -15.94
N LEU A 76 9.93 -4.73 -16.94
CA LEU A 76 9.85 -4.38 -18.36
C LEU A 76 8.39 -4.33 -18.81
N PHE A 77 7.50 -3.76 -17.99
CA PHE A 77 6.10 -3.63 -18.38
C PHE A 77 5.93 -2.68 -19.57
N PRO A 78 5.04 -3.01 -20.52
CA PRO A 78 4.00 -4.06 -20.47
C PRO A 78 4.41 -5.42 -21.04
N ALA A 79 5.69 -5.65 -21.35
CA ALA A 79 6.22 -6.91 -21.91
C ALA A 79 6.10 -8.13 -20.99
N THR A 80 5.42 -7.99 -19.84
CA THR A 80 5.28 -9.01 -18.79
C THR A 80 6.61 -9.69 -18.40
N ALA A 81 7.72 -8.97 -18.55
CA ALA A 81 9.07 -9.46 -18.28
C ALA A 81 9.76 -8.61 -17.21
N GLY A 82 10.84 -9.14 -16.64
CA GLY A 82 11.65 -8.42 -15.67
C GLY A 82 12.74 -9.29 -15.08
N TYR A 83 13.54 -8.70 -14.20
CA TYR A 83 14.56 -9.43 -13.45
C TYR A 83 14.66 -8.82 -12.05
N VAL A 84 15.27 -9.54 -11.13
CA VAL A 84 15.44 -9.12 -9.74
C VAL A 84 16.93 -8.95 -9.44
N MET A 85 17.24 -7.94 -8.62
CA MET A 85 18.63 -7.61 -8.22
C MET A 85 18.85 -7.69 -6.72
N GLY A 86 17.79 -7.97 -5.94
CA GLY A 86 17.85 -8.04 -4.49
C GLY A 86 18.43 -9.35 -3.95
N ILE A 87 18.48 -9.44 -2.62
CA ILE A 87 19.10 -10.55 -1.88
C ILE A 87 18.45 -11.91 -2.20
N MET A 88 17.15 -11.93 -2.46
CA MET A 88 16.40 -13.18 -2.58
C MET A 88 16.52 -13.89 -3.93
N ASP A 89 17.19 -13.27 -4.91
CA ASP A 89 17.46 -13.89 -6.20
C ASP A 89 18.27 -15.21 -6.07
N TYR A 90 19.07 -15.36 -5.00
CA TYR A 90 19.88 -16.55 -4.76
C TYR A 90 19.16 -17.68 -4.01
N ILE A 91 17.91 -17.47 -3.58
CA ILE A 91 17.25 -18.32 -2.58
C ILE A 91 16.02 -19.03 -3.15
N LEU A 92 15.23 -18.34 -3.98
CA LEU A 92 13.95 -18.84 -4.49
C LEU A 92 13.85 -18.70 -6.00
N PRO A 93 13.05 -19.56 -6.69
CA PRO A 93 12.73 -19.35 -8.10
C PRO A 93 12.09 -17.98 -8.32
N THR A 94 12.54 -17.26 -9.37
CA THR A 94 12.12 -15.89 -9.66
C THR A 94 10.60 -15.73 -9.73
N TRP A 95 9.88 -16.70 -10.31
CA TRP A 95 8.42 -16.67 -10.43
C TRP A 95 7.72 -16.62 -9.06
N LEU A 96 8.15 -17.47 -8.11
CA LEU A 96 7.54 -17.58 -6.79
C LEU A 96 7.81 -16.32 -5.98
N PHE A 97 9.02 -15.82 -6.10
CA PHE A 97 9.44 -14.60 -5.43
C PHE A 97 8.72 -13.35 -5.96
N CYS A 98 8.57 -13.23 -7.29
CA CYS A 98 7.75 -12.19 -7.90
C CYS A 98 6.29 -12.32 -7.45
N TYR A 99 5.72 -13.53 -7.44
CA TYR A 99 4.36 -13.77 -6.93
C TYR A 99 4.18 -13.25 -5.50
N ILE A 100 5.10 -13.60 -4.59
CA ILE A 100 5.09 -13.11 -3.19
C ILE A 100 5.14 -11.57 -3.15
N GLY A 101 5.94 -10.94 -4.01
CA GLY A 101 6.04 -9.49 -4.12
C GLY A 101 4.72 -8.82 -4.54
N PHE A 102 4.10 -9.32 -5.62
CA PHE A 102 2.81 -8.78 -6.08
C PHE A 102 1.71 -8.99 -5.05
N VAL A 103 1.62 -10.18 -4.44
CA VAL A 103 0.65 -10.44 -3.35
C VAL A 103 0.88 -9.48 -2.18
N SER A 104 2.14 -9.21 -1.82
CA SER A 104 2.45 -8.26 -0.74
C SER A 104 1.86 -6.88 -1.01
N ILE A 105 2.03 -6.37 -2.23
CA ILE A 105 1.44 -5.08 -2.66
C ILE A 105 -0.10 -5.17 -2.64
N SER A 106 -0.68 -6.23 -3.19
CA SER A 106 -2.14 -6.41 -3.22
C SER A 106 -2.78 -6.46 -1.82
N LEU A 107 -2.05 -6.93 -0.79
CA LEU A 107 -2.52 -6.93 0.60
C LEU A 107 -2.72 -5.53 1.21
N ILE A 108 -2.21 -4.47 0.57
CA ILE A 108 -2.50 -3.08 0.96
C ILE A 108 -4.00 -2.79 0.77
N GLY A 109 -4.64 -3.29 -0.29
CA GLY A 109 -6.06 -3.09 -0.59
C GLY A 109 -7.00 -3.60 0.52
N PRO A 110 -6.91 -4.90 0.92
CA PRO A 110 -7.64 -5.45 2.05
C PRO A 110 -7.36 -4.71 3.37
N SER A 111 -6.11 -4.30 3.61
CA SER A 111 -5.73 -3.56 4.83
C SER A 111 -6.40 -2.18 4.90
N LEU A 112 -6.43 -1.44 3.79
CA LEU A 112 -7.16 -0.17 3.67
C LEU A 112 -8.67 -0.37 3.81
N THR A 113 -9.20 -1.41 3.16
CA THR A 113 -10.62 -1.76 3.26
C THR A 113 -11.03 -2.03 4.70
N LEU A 114 -10.23 -2.80 5.45
CA LEU A 114 -10.46 -3.06 6.87
C LEU A 114 -10.44 -1.78 7.70
N LEU A 115 -9.50 -0.86 7.43
CA LEU A 115 -9.41 0.41 8.14
C LEU A 115 -10.71 1.23 7.99
N PHE A 116 -11.24 1.36 6.78
CA PHE A 116 -12.47 2.10 6.52
C PHE A 116 -13.74 1.38 6.96
N GLU A 117 -13.82 0.06 6.73
CA GLU A 117 -14.91 -0.77 7.22
C GLU A 117 -15.02 -0.67 8.74
N ASN A 118 -13.89 -0.68 9.46
CA ASN A 118 -13.86 -0.58 10.91
C ASN A 118 -14.46 0.75 11.41
N ARG A 119 -14.22 1.85 10.68
CA ARG A 119 -14.80 3.16 11.00
C ARG A 119 -16.28 3.19 10.73
N TYR A 120 -16.68 2.70 9.58
CA TYR A 120 -18.08 2.57 9.23
C TYR A 120 -18.84 1.73 10.27
N ASN A 121 -18.27 0.59 10.68
CA ASN A 121 -18.87 -0.31 11.66
C ASN A 121 -19.16 0.40 12.99
N PHE A 122 -18.19 1.11 13.57
CA PHE A 122 -18.39 1.73 14.89
C PHE A 122 -19.11 3.08 14.86
N LEU A 123 -19.11 3.79 13.73
CA LEU A 123 -19.73 5.12 13.63
C LEU A 123 -21.15 5.10 13.07
N VAL A 124 -21.45 4.15 12.18
CA VAL A 124 -22.73 4.12 11.44
C VAL A 124 -23.63 2.99 11.92
N ARG A 125 -23.07 1.82 12.25
CA ARG A 125 -23.87 0.64 12.60
C ARG A 125 -24.25 0.61 14.08
N LYS A 126 -25.51 0.24 14.34
CA LYS A 126 -26.03 0.00 15.70
C LYS A 126 -25.67 -1.39 16.24
N ASP A 127 -25.53 -2.37 15.35
CA ASP A 127 -25.20 -3.77 15.65
C ASP A 127 -23.68 -4.05 15.67
N SER A 128 -22.86 -3.01 15.85
CA SER A 128 -21.41 -3.06 15.65
C SER A 128 -20.66 -4.04 16.55
N GLU A 129 -21.20 -4.31 17.75
CA GLU A 129 -20.65 -5.21 18.76
C GLU A 129 -21.26 -6.62 18.76
N CYS A 130 -22.33 -6.84 17.98
CA CYS A 130 -23.02 -8.13 17.93
C CYS A 130 -22.10 -9.24 17.39
N GLN A 131 -22.21 -10.44 17.94
CA GLN A 131 -21.37 -11.57 17.52
C GLN A 131 -21.53 -11.91 16.03
N SER A 132 -22.77 -11.87 15.51
CA SER A 132 -23.03 -12.05 14.07
C SER A 132 -22.27 -11.04 13.21
N ARG A 133 -22.15 -9.78 13.68
CA ARG A 133 -21.40 -8.75 12.96
C ARG A 133 -19.91 -9.04 12.97
N LYS A 134 -19.34 -9.44 14.11
CA LYS A 134 -17.91 -9.82 14.21
C LYS A 134 -17.56 -10.94 13.23
N VAL A 135 -18.39 -11.99 13.13
CA VAL A 135 -18.20 -13.09 12.17
C VAL A 135 -18.26 -12.59 10.72
N LYS A 136 -19.26 -11.77 10.36
CA LYS A 136 -19.38 -11.20 9.00
C LYS A 136 -18.16 -10.34 8.62
N ARG A 137 -17.57 -9.63 9.58
CA ARG A 137 -16.35 -8.83 9.37
C ARG A 137 -15.14 -9.71 9.11
N ILE A 138 -14.97 -10.78 9.89
CA ILE A 138 -13.89 -11.77 9.67
C ILE A 138 -14.03 -12.40 8.29
N LEU A 139 -15.24 -12.84 7.91
CA LEU A 139 -15.47 -13.40 6.58
C LEU A 139 -15.17 -12.39 5.47
N HIS A 140 -15.62 -11.14 5.62
CA HIS A 140 -15.35 -10.08 4.64
C HIS A 140 -13.85 -9.82 4.45
N ILE A 141 -13.08 -9.69 5.52
CA ILE A 141 -11.62 -9.48 5.39
C ILE A 141 -10.92 -10.73 4.85
N SER A 142 -11.31 -11.93 5.27
CA SER A 142 -10.73 -13.18 4.75
C SER A 142 -10.98 -13.33 3.24
N LEU A 143 -12.18 -13.00 2.76
CA LEU A 143 -12.49 -13.04 1.33
C LEU A 143 -11.66 -12.03 0.53
N ASN A 144 -11.44 -10.82 1.06
CA ASN A 144 -10.57 -9.83 0.42
C ASN A 144 -9.11 -10.29 0.36
N ILE A 145 -8.61 -10.94 1.42
CA ILE A 145 -7.26 -11.51 1.42
C ILE A 145 -7.17 -12.65 0.40
N ILE A 146 -8.09 -13.61 0.44
CA ILE A 146 -8.13 -14.73 -0.53
C ILE A 146 -8.19 -14.18 -1.96
N PHE A 147 -9.01 -13.17 -2.21
CA PHE A 147 -9.08 -12.50 -3.51
C PHE A 147 -7.72 -11.94 -3.94
N ALA A 148 -6.99 -11.24 -3.06
CA ALA A 148 -5.66 -10.71 -3.36
C ALA A 148 -4.65 -11.81 -3.76
N PHE A 149 -4.68 -12.99 -3.10
CA PHE A 149 -3.85 -14.13 -3.49
C PHE A 149 -4.25 -14.73 -4.84
N LEU A 150 -5.56 -14.83 -5.10
CA LEU A 150 -6.10 -15.47 -6.30
C LEU A 150 -6.00 -14.58 -7.53
N ILE A 151 -6.23 -13.27 -7.43
CA ILE A 151 -6.19 -12.36 -8.59
C ILE A 151 -4.77 -12.18 -9.12
N VAL A 152 -3.76 -12.29 -8.25
CA VAL A 152 -2.34 -12.18 -8.60
C VAL A 152 -1.80 -13.48 -9.20
N TYR A 153 -2.43 -14.62 -8.98
CA TYR A 153 -1.89 -15.93 -9.39
C TYR A 153 -1.82 -16.18 -10.91
N PRO A 154 -2.82 -15.83 -11.74
CA PRO A 154 -2.85 -16.20 -13.16
C PRO A 154 -1.60 -15.80 -13.96
N PRO A 155 -1.01 -14.60 -13.78
CA PRO A 155 0.26 -14.26 -14.42
C PRO A 155 1.45 -15.18 -14.14
N PHE A 156 1.40 -15.95 -13.06
CA PHE A 156 2.48 -16.84 -12.62
C PHE A 156 2.16 -18.33 -12.81
N GLN A 157 1.02 -18.69 -13.45
CA GLN A 157 0.69 -20.08 -13.73
C GLN A 157 1.63 -20.67 -14.79
N ASN A 158 2.05 -21.93 -14.60
CA ASN A 158 2.86 -22.76 -15.52
C ASN A 158 4.31 -22.32 -15.79
N HIS A 159 5.11 -22.08 -14.75
CA HIS A 159 6.54 -21.65 -14.74
C HIS A 159 7.56 -22.26 -15.73
N SER A 160 7.20 -23.17 -16.63
CA SER A 160 8.06 -23.61 -17.73
C SER A 160 8.44 -22.40 -18.58
N ALA A 161 9.74 -22.11 -18.65
CA ALA A 161 10.26 -20.99 -19.44
C ALA A 161 9.62 -21.03 -20.84
N VAL A 162 8.93 -19.96 -21.22
CA VAL A 162 8.41 -19.83 -22.59
C VAL A 162 9.61 -20.00 -23.52
N PRO A 163 9.63 -21.03 -24.39
CA PRO A 163 10.74 -21.20 -25.31
C PRO A 163 10.85 -19.93 -26.16
N ASP A 164 12.08 -19.47 -26.39
CA ASP A 164 12.39 -18.31 -27.21
C ASP A 164 11.79 -16.96 -26.72
N PHE A 165 11.54 -16.81 -25.42
CA PHE A 165 10.98 -15.58 -24.86
C PHE A 165 11.86 -14.34 -25.09
N ARG A 166 13.18 -14.53 -25.22
CA ARG A 166 14.12 -13.42 -25.46
C ARG A 166 13.96 -12.88 -26.87
N GLU A 167 13.75 -13.77 -27.83
CA GLU A 167 13.49 -13.48 -29.23
C GLU A 167 12.16 -12.74 -29.36
N ILE A 168 11.11 -13.22 -28.67
CA ILE A 168 9.81 -12.54 -28.61
C ILE A 168 9.97 -11.13 -28.02
N LEU A 169 10.62 -11.00 -26.86
CA LEU A 169 10.85 -9.70 -26.20
C LEU A 169 11.60 -8.72 -27.12
N HIS A 170 12.64 -9.20 -27.80
CA HIS A 170 13.44 -8.38 -28.72
C HIS A 170 12.65 -7.97 -29.98
N GLN A 171 11.78 -8.84 -30.48
CA GLN A 171 10.92 -8.53 -31.63
C GLN A 171 9.81 -7.54 -31.26
N GLU A 172 9.19 -7.68 -30.10
CA GLU A 172 8.13 -6.78 -29.65
C GLU A 172 8.68 -5.41 -29.21
N PHE A 173 9.89 -5.38 -28.65
CA PHE A 173 10.52 -4.19 -28.09
C PHE A 173 11.99 -4.04 -28.55
N PRO A 174 12.22 -3.71 -29.83
CA PRO A 174 13.56 -3.66 -30.43
C PRO A 174 14.45 -2.54 -29.90
N CYS A 175 13.91 -1.56 -29.15
CA CYS A 175 14.71 -0.52 -28.51
C CYS A 175 15.46 -1.01 -27.26
N LEU A 176 15.06 -2.16 -26.69
CA LEU A 176 15.71 -2.68 -25.49
C LEU A 176 17.13 -3.14 -25.83
N PRO A 177 18.14 -2.70 -25.08
CA PRO A 177 19.53 -3.07 -25.35
C PRO A 177 19.74 -4.56 -25.07
N GLU A 178 20.68 -5.16 -25.80
CA GLU A 178 21.01 -6.58 -25.71
C GLU A 178 21.39 -7.01 -24.29
N LYS A 179 22.03 -6.12 -23.51
CA LYS A 179 22.36 -6.36 -22.09
C LYS A 179 21.13 -6.69 -21.22
N ILE A 180 19.98 -6.10 -21.52
CA ILE A 180 18.71 -6.33 -20.79
C ILE A 180 18.06 -7.61 -21.31
N VAL A 181 17.95 -7.77 -22.63
CA VAL A 181 17.32 -8.95 -23.26
C VAL A 181 18.06 -10.24 -22.93
N ARG A 182 19.39 -10.20 -22.88
CA ARG A 182 20.26 -11.33 -22.53
C ARG A 182 20.64 -11.36 -21.05
N HIS A 183 19.97 -10.58 -20.20
CA HIS A 183 20.24 -10.60 -18.77
C HIS A 183 20.05 -12.05 -18.25
N PRO A 184 21.02 -12.59 -17.48
CA PRO A 184 21.00 -14.00 -17.08
C PRO A 184 19.80 -14.36 -16.21
N ARG A 185 19.25 -13.38 -15.50
CA ARG A 185 18.11 -13.52 -14.58
C ARG A 185 16.81 -12.98 -15.14
N LEU A 186 16.77 -12.70 -16.45
CA LEU A 186 15.55 -12.26 -17.11
C LEU A 186 14.49 -13.36 -17.00
N TYR A 187 13.32 -12.96 -16.53
CA TYR A 187 12.16 -13.80 -16.37
C TYR A 187 10.99 -13.20 -17.15
N PHE A 188 10.20 -14.07 -17.80
CA PHE A 188 9.02 -13.73 -18.55
C PHE A 188 7.79 -14.36 -17.88
N MET A 189 6.82 -13.54 -17.49
CA MET A 189 5.53 -14.00 -16.99
C MET A 189 4.71 -14.51 -18.18
N ILE A 190 4.12 -15.68 -18.04
CA ILE A 190 3.43 -16.39 -19.14
C ILE A 190 2.10 -15.72 -19.50
N ALA A 191 1.54 -14.91 -18.60
CA ALA A 191 0.32 -14.16 -18.91
C ALA A 191 0.51 -13.30 -20.15
N SER A 192 -0.49 -13.38 -21.04
CA SER A 192 -0.69 -12.34 -22.04
C SER A 192 -0.80 -10.99 -21.37
N THR A 193 -0.39 -9.93 -22.08
CA THR A 193 -0.59 -8.53 -21.65
C THR A 193 -2.03 -8.27 -21.21
N SER A 194 -3.02 -8.88 -21.89
CA SER A 194 -4.44 -8.82 -21.54
C SER A 194 -4.77 -9.45 -20.19
N THR A 195 -4.18 -10.59 -19.86
CA THR A 195 -4.36 -11.24 -18.55
C THR A 195 -3.79 -10.36 -17.44
N ALA A 196 -2.56 -9.85 -17.63
CA ALA A 196 -1.94 -8.95 -16.66
C ALA A 196 -2.75 -7.66 -16.47
N PHE A 197 -3.26 -7.07 -17.56
CA PHE A 197 -4.16 -5.92 -17.55
C PHE A 197 -5.43 -6.18 -16.74
N ILE A 198 -6.11 -7.31 -16.98
CA ILE A 198 -7.34 -7.69 -16.29
C ILE A 198 -7.06 -7.88 -14.79
N CYS A 199 -6.04 -8.67 -14.44
CA CYS A 199 -5.67 -8.93 -13.06
C CYS A 199 -5.35 -7.62 -12.30
N LEU A 200 -4.50 -6.77 -12.87
CA LEU A 200 -4.14 -5.48 -12.27
C LEU A 200 -5.35 -4.55 -12.12
N SER A 201 -6.22 -4.49 -13.13
CA SER A 201 -7.42 -3.66 -13.09
C SER A 201 -8.37 -4.08 -11.98
N PHE A 202 -8.63 -5.38 -11.82
CA PHE A 202 -9.51 -5.88 -10.76
C PHE A 202 -8.89 -5.76 -9.37
N ASP A 203 -7.58 -5.97 -9.24
CA ASP A 203 -6.85 -5.79 -7.98
C ASP A 203 -6.90 -4.34 -7.48
N LEU A 204 -6.88 -3.37 -8.39
CA LEU A 204 -7.06 -1.95 -8.06
C LEU A 204 -8.52 -1.56 -7.82
N LEU A 205 -9.44 -1.98 -8.70
CA LEU A 205 -10.83 -1.52 -8.68
C LEU A 205 -11.61 -2.03 -7.47
N LEU A 206 -11.50 -3.32 -7.12
CA LEU A 206 -12.35 -3.91 -6.07
C LEU A 206 -12.09 -3.33 -4.67
N PRO A 207 -10.84 -3.21 -4.18
CA PRO A 207 -10.57 -2.54 -2.91
C PRO A 207 -10.96 -1.06 -2.96
N THR A 208 -10.69 -0.38 -4.09
CA THR A 208 -11.01 1.04 -4.26
C THR A 208 -12.51 1.32 -4.13
N ILE A 209 -13.36 0.51 -4.78
CA ILE A 209 -14.82 0.63 -4.67
C ILE A 209 -15.28 0.46 -3.21
N GLN A 210 -14.73 -0.54 -2.50
CA GLN A 210 -15.07 -0.78 -1.10
C GLN A 210 -14.63 0.36 -0.18
N VAL A 211 -13.40 0.85 -0.36
CA VAL A 211 -12.86 2.00 0.38
C VAL A 211 -13.75 3.22 0.17
N PHE A 212 -14.09 3.55 -1.08
CA PHE A 212 -14.98 4.68 -1.38
C PHE A 212 -16.37 4.48 -0.79
N PHE A 213 -16.96 3.29 -0.89
CA PHE A 213 -18.26 3.00 -0.30
C PHE A 213 -18.27 3.28 1.22
N PHE A 214 -17.32 2.72 1.97
CA PHE A 214 -17.23 2.92 3.41
C PHE A 214 -16.89 4.36 3.77
N PHE A 215 -16.02 5.00 2.99
CA PHE A 215 -15.66 6.40 3.15
C PHE A 215 -16.88 7.31 3.02
N PHE A 216 -17.57 7.29 1.87
CA PHE A 216 -18.71 8.16 1.60
C PHE A 216 -19.86 7.89 2.56
N SER A 217 -20.13 6.63 2.88
CA SER A 217 -21.17 6.27 3.85
C SER A 217 -20.89 6.82 5.24
N THR A 218 -19.62 6.77 5.68
CA THR A 218 -19.20 7.33 6.97
C THR A 218 -19.27 8.86 6.96
N THR A 219 -18.77 9.52 5.91
CA THR A 219 -18.86 10.99 5.74
C THR A 219 -20.30 11.47 5.79
N PHE A 220 -21.17 10.83 5.02
CA PHE A 220 -22.58 11.20 4.93
C PHE A 220 -23.29 11.08 6.28
N HIS A 221 -23.03 10.01 7.02
CA HIS A 221 -23.57 9.83 8.37
C HIS A 221 -23.09 10.90 9.35
N LEU A 222 -21.80 11.24 9.33
CA LEU A 222 -21.23 12.30 10.17
C LEU A 222 -21.83 13.67 9.83
N TYR A 223 -21.99 13.97 8.54
CA TYR A 223 -22.60 15.21 8.09
C TYR A 223 -24.04 15.35 8.58
N ARG A 224 -24.87 14.30 8.39
CA ARG A 224 -26.30 14.32 8.77
C ARG A 224 -26.51 14.44 10.28
N ASN A 225 -25.68 13.76 11.08
CA ASN A 225 -25.81 13.74 12.55
C ASN A 225 -25.01 14.83 13.26
N SER A 226 -24.41 15.76 12.52
CA SER A 226 -23.67 16.89 13.10
C SER A 226 -24.57 17.82 13.92
N LYS A 227 -25.86 17.94 13.54
CA LYS A 227 -26.86 18.83 14.19
C LYS A 227 -27.48 18.26 15.47
N SER A 228 -27.48 16.93 15.66
CA SER A 228 -28.12 16.26 16.81
C SER A 228 -27.15 15.88 17.94
N ARG A 229 -25.84 16.07 17.73
CA ARG A 229 -24.79 15.72 18.70
C ARG A 229 -24.23 16.98 19.36
N SER A 230 -23.75 16.86 20.59
CA SER A 230 -23.12 17.98 21.30
C SER A 230 -21.93 18.54 20.50
N SER A 231 -21.76 19.86 20.53
CA SER A 231 -20.73 20.57 19.75
C SER A 231 -19.32 19.98 19.97
N LYS A 232 -18.99 19.57 21.20
CA LYS A 232 -17.70 18.93 21.54
C LYS A 232 -17.52 17.56 20.87
N THR A 233 -18.53 16.69 20.91
CA THR A 233 -18.46 15.33 20.32
C THR A 233 -18.41 15.39 18.79
N THR A 234 -19.19 16.27 18.18
CA THR A 234 -19.17 16.49 16.72
C THR A 234 -17.80 17.01 16.26
N LYS A 235 -17.21 17.98 16.98
CA LYS A 235 -15.87 18.49 16.66
C LYS A 235 -14.80 17.40 16.73
N LEU A 236 -14.80 16.57 17.77
CA LEU A 236 -13.82 15.50 17.92
C LEU A 236 -13.96 14.44 16.81
N GLN A 237 -15.18 14.02 16.50
CA GLN A 237 -15.44 13.06 15.41
C GLN A 237 -15.07 13.62 14.03
N ASN A 238 -15.37 14.90 13.76
CA ASN A 238 -15.01 15.54 12.50
C ASN A 238 -13.51 15.76 12.35
N GLN A 239 -12.81 16.16 13.42
CA GLN A 239 -11.35 16.27 13.39
C GLN A 239 -10.70 14.91 13.15
N PHE A 240 -11.21 13.88 13.85
CA PHE A 240 -10.73 12.52 13.72
C PHE A 240 -10.99 11.95 12.30
N PHE A 241 -12.17 12.21 11.75
CA PHE A 241 -12.52 11.79 10.39
C PHE A 241 -11.68 12.53 9.34
N ARG A 242 -11.56 13.86 9.44
CA ARG A 242 -10.71 14.67 8.54
C ARG A 242 -9.26 14.22 8.58
N ALA A 243 -8.75 13.89 9.78
CA ALA A 243 -7.42 13.34 9.95
C ALA A 243 -7.24 12.02 9.16
N MET A 244 -8.22 11.12 9.22
CA MET A 244 -8.16 9.90 8.40
C MET A 244 -8.30 10.16 6.91
N CYS A 245 -9.14 11.11 6.48
CA CYS A 245 -9.24 11.47 5.07
C CYS A 245 -7.87 11.92 4.54
N ILE A 246 -7.18 12.80 5.26
CA ILE A 246 -5.84 13.27 4.87
C ILE A 246 -4.83 12.12 4.92
N GLN A 247 -4.89 11.29 5.97
CA GLN A 247 -4.03 10.12 6.13
C GLN A 247 -4.21 9.08 5.03
N VAL A 248 -5.38 9.00 4.41
CA VAL A 248 -5.64 8.04 3.35
C VAL A 248 -5.42 8.68 2.00
N CYS A 249 -5.97 9.87 1.71
CA CYS A 249 -5.87 10.47 0.39
C CYS A 249 -4.42 10.67 -0.04
N LEU A 250 -3.54 11.13 0.86
CA LEU A 250 -2.17 11.47 0.47
C LEU A 250 -1.34 10.20 0.13
N PRO A 251 -1.32 9.14 0.95
CA PRO A 251 -0.66 7.88 0.58
C PRO A 251 -1.40 7.07 -0.50
N PHE A 252 -2.74 7.18 -0.58
CA PHE A 252 -3.54 6.54 -1.63
C PHE A 252 -3.23 7.11 -3.00
N THR A 253 -3.05 8.43 -3.13
CA THR A 253 -2.60 9.05 -4.38
C THR A 253 -1.24 8.51 -4.81
N VAL A 254 -0.32 8.29 -3.88
CA VAL A 254 1.02 7.76 -4.17
C VAL A 254 0.99 6.30 -4.68
N ILE A 255 -0.06 5.53 -4.42
CA ILE A 255 -0.22 4.15 -4.95
C ILE A 255 -1.10 4.12 -6.20
N VAL A 256 -2.18 4.88 -6.21
CA VAL A 256 -3.17 4.87 -7.29
C VAL A 256 -2.61 5.47 -8.57
N VAL A 257 -1.77 6.51 -8.47
CA VAL A 257 -1.10 7.09 -9.64
C VAL A 257 -0.19 6.05 -10.33
N PRO A 258 0.71 5.34 -9.62
CA PRO A 258 1.40 4.17 -10.16
C PRO A 258 0.49 3.10 -10.76
N GLY A 259 -0.61 2.76 -10.08
CA GLY A 259 -1.58 1.79 -10.57
C GLY A 259 -2.17 2.19 -11.92
N PHE A 260 -2.61 3.44 -12.07
CA PHE A 260 -3.13 3.97 -13.33
C PHE A 260 -2.07 4.03 -14.43
N TYR A 261 -0.83 4.37 -14.10
CA TYR A 261 0.28 4.31 -15.05
C TYR A 261 0.47 2.89 -15.58
N PHE A 262 0.52 1.88 -14.70
CA PHE A 262 0.66 0.50 -15.13
C PHE A 262 -0.53 0.03 -15.98
N VAL A 263 -1.77 0.34 -15.56
CA VAL A 263 -2.97 0.05 -16.38
C VAL A 263 -2.88 0.70 -17.76
N TYR A 264 -2.41 1.95 -17.84
CA TYR A 264 -2.23 2.68 -19.10
C TYR A 264 -1.20 2.01 -20.03
N ILE A 265 -0.02 1.64 -19.53
CA ILE A 265 0.99 1.00 -20.38
C ILE A 265 0.56 -0.41 -20.81
N PHE A 266 -0.15 -1.15 -19.96
CA PHE A 266 -0.72 -2.45 -20.33
C PHE A 266 -1.81 -2.31 -21.40
N ALA A 267 -2.60 -1.23 -21.37
CA ALA A 267 -3.61 -0.96 -22.38
C ALA A 267 -3.01 -0.50 -23.73
N THR A 268 -1.92 0.27 -23.69
CA THR A 268 -1.32 0.88 -24.89
C THR A 268 -0.19 0.05 -25.50
N GLY A 269 0.41 -0.87 -24.74
CA GLY A 269 1.60 -1.59 -25.18
C GLY A 269 2.85 -0.70 -25.24
N TYR A 270 2.90 0.41 -24.48
CA TYR A 270 4.01 1.36 -24.46
C TYR A 270 4.98 1.08 -23.32
N LEU A 271 6.23 0.71 -23.64
CA LEU A 271 7.30 0.49 -22.67
C LEU A 271 8.17 1.74 -22.50
N ASN A 272 8.33 2.20 -21.27
CA ASN A 272 9.32 3.22 -20.91
C ASN A 272 10.01 2.80 -19.60
N LEU A 273 11.29 2.41 -19.69
CA LEU A 273 11.98 1.82 -18.54
C LEU A 273 12.21 2.85 -17.42
N ALA A 274 12.53 4.11 -17.76
CA ALA A 274 12.70 5.16 -16.77
C ALA A 274 11.42 5.36 -15.96
N PHE A 275 10.27 5.41 -16.62
CA PHE A 275 8.98 5.59 -15.95
C PHE A 275 8.56 4.35 -15.17
N ASN A 276 8.84 3.13 -15.65
CA ASN A 276 8.64 1.91 -14.86
C ASN A 276 9.47 1.96 -13.56
N ASN A 277 10.76 2.28 -13.65
CA ASN A 277 11.65 2.39 -12.50
C ASN A 277 11.17 3.46 -11.50
N LEU A 278 10.85 4.67 -11.99
CA LEU A 278 10.31 5.74 -11.15
C LEU A 278 8.98 5.36 -10.51
N THR A 279 8.14 4.63 -11.23
CA THR A 279 6.86 4.14 -10.70
C THR A 279 7.07 3.17 -9.55
N VAL A 280 8.01 2.22 -9.67
CA VAL A 280 8.32 1.31 -8.55
C VAL A 280 8.95 2.07 -7.38
N ILE A 281 9.79 3.06 -7.63
CA ILE A 281 10.34 3.95 -6.58
C ILE A 281 9.21 4.67 -5.84
N LEU A 282 8.21 5.19 -6.56
CA LEU A 282 7.03 5.83 -5.96
C LEU A 282 6.21 4.84 -5.13
N VAL A 283 5.97 3.64 -5.67
CA VAL A 283 5.29 2.56 -4.94
C VAL A 283 6.05 2.25 -3.66
N THR A 284 7.36 1.98 -3.69
CA THR A 284 8.11 1.64 -2.47
C THR A 284 8.27 2.80 -1.49
N SER A 285 7.97 4.04 -1.89
CA SER A 285 8.03 5.21 -1.02
C SER A 285 6.73 5.42 -0.23
N HIS A 286 5.64 4.77 -0.64
CA HIS A 286 4.30 5.02 -0.10
C HIS A 286 4.22 4.76 1.41
N GLY A 287 4.87 3.71 1.94
CA GLY A 287 4.82 3.37 3.36
C GLY A 287 5.53 4.42 4.22
N ALA A 288 6.64 4.96 3.71
CA ALA A 288 7.33 6.10 4.35
C ALA A 288 6.42 7.33 4.44
N PHE A 289 5.78 7.71 3.33
CA PHE A 289 4.82 8.83 3.30
C PHE A 289 3.63 8.56 4.23
N SER A 290 3.07 7.36 4.20
CA SER A 290 1.99 6.93 5.10
C SER A 290 2.36 7.11 6.57
N THR A 291 3.59 6.72 6.92
CA THR A 291 4.13 6.89 8.28
C THR A 291 4.24 8.35 8.68
N ILE A 292 4.84 9.19 7.83
CA ILE A 292 4.97 10.64 8.11
C ILE A 292 3.59 11.27 8.32
N VAL A 293 2.66 11.01 7.40
CA VAL A 293 1.31 11.57 7.47
C VAL A 293 0.59 11.08 8.73
N MET A 294 0.69 9.79 9.07
CA MET A 294 0.14 9.25 10.31
C MET A 294 0.66 10.00 11.55
N LEU A 295 1.97 10.23 11.63
CA LEU A 295 2.61 10.90 12.77
C LEU A 295 2.20 12.38 12.88
N ILE A 296 2.02 13.07 11.75
CA ILE A 296 1.66 14.51 11.73
C ILE A 296 0.16 14.73 11.96
N VAL A 297 -0.68 13.90 11.35
CA VAL A 297 -2.12 14.18 11.25
C VAL A 297 -2.90 13.72 12.48
N HIS A 298 -2.53 12.59 13.08
CA HIS A 298 -3.15 12.13 14.32
C HIS A 298 -2.63 12.90 15.52
N GLN A 299 -3.49 13.71 16.14
CA GLN A 299 -3.14 14.50 17.32
C GLN A 299 -2.39 13.72 18.42
N PRO A 300 -2.82 12.53 18.90
CA PRO A 300 -2.08 11.82 19.94
C PRO A 300 -0.68 11.39 19.48
N TYR A 301 -0.53 10.99 18.21
CA TYR A 301 0.76 10.59 17.65
C TYR A 301 1.68 11.79 17.43
N ARG A 302 1.14 12.91 16.93
CA ARG A 302 1.89 14.15 16.75
C ARG A 302 2.43 14.68 18.07
N ILE A 303 1.60 14.72 19.12
CA ILE A 303 2.03 15.19 20.44
C ILE A 303 3.13 14.28 20.98
N ALA A 304 2.95 12.95 20.93
CA ALA A 304 3.97 12.02 21.40
C ALA A 304 5.28 12.14 20.59
N THR A 305 5.19 12.33 19.28
CA THR A 305 6.36 12.51 18.40
C THR A 305 7.14 13.77 18.75
N LEU A 306 6.46 14.91 18.90
CA LEU A 306 7.10 16.19 19.28
C LEU A 306 7.75 16.12 20.66
N GLN A 307 7.13 15.40 21.61
CA GLN A 307 7.69 15.19 22.95
C GLN A 307 8.97 14.32 22.90
N ILE A 308 8.94 13.21 22.17
CA ILE A 308 10.08 12.29 22.06
C ILE A 308 11.26 12.95 21.34
N LEU A 309 10.98 13.68 20.25
CA LEU A 309 12.00 14.39 19.49
C LEU A 309 12.46 15.70 20.17
N LYS A 310 11.88 16.06 21.33
CA LYS A 310 12.16 17.29 22.07
C LYS A 310 12.00 18.58 21.23
N ILE A 311 11.16 18.53 20.19
CA ILE A 311 10.92 19.65 19.26
C ILE A 311 10.02 20.73 19.89
N ARG A 312 9.30 20.42 20.98
CA ARG A 312 8.50 21.41 21.73
C ARG A 312 8.34 21.04 23.21
N LYS A 313 8.62 21.97 24.14
CA LYS A 313 8.07 21.92 25.51
C LYS A 313 6.57 22.21 25.41
N ILE A 314 5.73 21.19 25.60
CA ILE A 314 4.28 21.37 25.70
C ILE A 314 3.92 21.12 27.15
N GLU A 315 3.39 22.13 27.82
CA GLU A 315 2.78 22.02 29.14
C GLU A 315 1.60 21.05 29.06
N THR A 316 1.71 19.91 29.75
CA THR A 316 0.62 18.95 29.88
C THR A 316 -0.55 19.61 30.63
N PRO A 317 -1.76 19.70 30.05
CA PRO A 317 -2.92 20.10 30.82
C PRO A 317 -3.26 18.97 31.79
N THR A 318 -3.22 19.27 33.09
CA THR A 318 -3.74 18.42 34.16
C THR A 318 -5.24 18.23 33.95
N PHE A 319 -5.65 17.04 33.52
CA PHE A 319 -7.06 16.67 33.52
C PHE A 319 -7.47 16.35 34.96
N ALA A 320 -8.26 17.24 35.57
CA ALA A 320 -8.94 16.98 36.82
C ALA A 320 -9.93 15.81 36.62
N SER A 321 -9.78 14.79 37.46
CA SER A 321 -10.68 13.64 37.52
C SER A 321 -12.00 14.06 38.19
N THR A 322 -13.05 14.31 37.42
CA THR A 322 -14.42 14.34 37.94
C THR A 322 -15.04 12.96 37.78
N THR A 323 -15.10 12.25 38.91
CA THR A 323 -15.79 10.97 39.07
C THR A 323 -17.30 11.22 39.11
N HIS A 324 -18.02 10.89 38.03
CA HIS A 324 -19.47 10.73 38.10
C HIS A 324 -19.80 9.24 38.03
N TYR A 325 -20.24 8.70 39.16
CA TYR A 325 -20.93 7.43 39.23
C TYR A 325 -22.30 7.58 38.57
N ILE A 326 -22.62 6.70 37.63
CA ILE A 326 -24.01 6.44 37.21
C ILE A 326 -24.20 4.93 37.39
N SER A 327 -25.01 4.57 38.38
CA SER A 327 -25.56 3.23 38.61
C SER A 327 -26.54 2.85 37.49
N CYS A 328 -26.56 1.56 37.16
CA CYS A 328 -27.29 0.93 36.05
C CYS A 328 -28.74 1.37 35.85
#